data_AF-A0A399YQE5-F1
#
_entry.id   AF-A0A399YQE5-F1
#
_cell.length_a   1.000
_cell.length_b   1.000
_cell.length_c   1.000
_cell.angle_alpha   90.00
_cell.angle_beta   90.00
_cell.angle_gamma   90.00
#
_symmetry.space_group_name_H-M   'P 1'
#
loop_
_entity.id
_entity.type
_entity.pdbx_description
1 polymer ?
#
loop_
_entity_poly.entity_id
_entity_poly.type
_entity_poly.pdbx_seq_one_letter_code
_entity_poly.pdbx_strand_id
1 'polypeptide(L)'
;MTDQSAAVDAYIRTFPANVQQALKAIRQIINEAAPEAVESIAYGMPAYKLAGKPLVYFGGYKNHVGLYATPSGHSAFAKDLSKYKQGKGSVQFPLGEPMPLDLIARIVQFRVNELRSENNMNNGISAYHDAQSDEDRAICDLLRREIDSGLPEAESKVWHGHPVWFLDGNPTVGYSKQKAGVRLMFWSGADFDEPGLKPGTGKYKDASATYQSAGQINTEDVRRWLEKSRHIRWDYKNIVKRKGQLVRLE
;
A
#
# COMPACT_ATOMS: atom_id res chain seq x y z
N MET A 1 -22.73 -5.20 -6.36
CA MET A 1 -21.34 -5.71 -6.22
C MET A 1 -21.20 -6.88 -7.17
N THR A 2 -20.44 -6.71 -8.25
CA THR A 2 -20.12 -7.80 -9.19
C THR A 2 -19.15 -8.74 -8.51
N ASP A 3 -19.56 -10.00 -8.34
CA ASP A 3 -18.70 -11.07 -7.87
C ASP A 3 -17.55 -11.27 -8.87
N GLN A 4 -16.34 -10.81 -8.52
CA GLN A 4 -15.16 -10.87 -9.38
C GLN A 4 -14.71 -12.32 -9.62
N SER A 5 -15.01 -13.22 -8.69
CA SER A 5 -14.75 -14.65 -8.85
C SER A 5 -15.59 -15.24 -9.99
N ALA A 6 -16.86 -14.83 -10.10
CA ALA A 6 -17.75 -15.26 -11.18
C ALA A 6 -17.26 -14.79 -12.56
N ALA A 7 -16.61 -13.63 -12.65
CA ALA A 7 -16.03 -13.14 -13.90
C ALA A 7 -14.82 -13.97 -14.36
N VAL A 8 -13.94 -14.36 -13.43
CA VAL A 8 -12.81 -15.26 -13.72
C VAL A 8 -13.29 -16.66 -14.08
N ASP A 9 -14.31 -17.17 -13.41
CA ASP A 9 -14.96 -18.44 -13.77
C ASP A 9 -15.50 -18.41 -15.20
N ALA A 10 -16.22 -17.34 -15.55
CA ALA A 10 -16.75 -17.16 -16.90
C ALA A 10 -15.62 -17.13 -17.93
N TYR A 11 -14.51 -16.42 -17.65
CA TYR A 11 -13.32 -16.41 -18.50
C TYR A 11 -12.77 -17.82 -18.72
N ILE A 12 -12.53 -18.58 -17.64
CA ILE A 12 -11.96 -19.93 -17.73
C ILE A 12 -12.86 -20.86 -18.56
N ARG A 13 -14.18 -20.78 -18.40
CA ARG A 13 -15.14 -21.63 -19.13
C ARG A 13 -15.11 -21.46 -20.65
N THR A 14 -14.55 -20.35 -21.16
CA THR A 14 -14.42 -20.12 -22.61
C THR A 14 -13.36 -20.98 -23.29
N PHE A 15 -12.50 -21.66 -22.52
CA PHE A 15 -11.40 -22.45 -23.05
C PHE A 15 -11.70 -23.95 -23.11
N PRO A 16 -10.98 -24.73 -23.95
CA PRO A 16 -11.02 -26.20 -23.92
C PRO A 16 -10.59 -26.78 -22.57
N ALA A 17 -11.07 -27.99 -22.25
CA ALA A 17 -10.91 -28.61 -20.93
C ALA A 17 -9.45 -28.68 -20.42
N ASN A 18 -8.50 -29.00 -21.30
CA ASN A 18 -7.07 -29.06 -20.95
C ASN A 18 -6.51 -27.68 -20.53
N VAL A 19 -6.93 -26.61 -21.21
CA VAL A 19 -6.55 -25.23 -20.85
C VAL A 19 -7.24 -24.84 -19.54
N GLN A 20 -8.52 -25.19 -19.35
CA GLN A 20 -9.24 -24.89 -18.12
C GLN A 20 -8.55 -25.50 -16.89
N GLN A 21 -8.07 -26.74 -17.00
CA GLN A 21 -7.37 -27.41 -15.92
C GLN A 21 -6.09 -26.66 -15.52
N ALA A 22 -5.30 -26.24 -16.51
CA ALA A 22 -4.10 -25.43 -16.28
C ALA A 22 -4.42 -24.07 -15.63
N LEU A 23 -5.43 -23.37 -16.14
CA LEU A 23 -5.84 -22.06 -15.60
C LEU A 23 -6.35 -22.17 -14.15
N LYS A 24 -7.14 -23.20 -13.84
CA LYS A 24 -7.63 -23.45 -12.47
C LYS A 24 -6.49 -23.77 -11.52
N ALA A 25 -5.53 -24.60 -11.92
CA ALA A 25 -4.36 -24.91 -11.11
C ALA A 25 -3.51 -23.66 -10.80
N ILE A 26 -3.30 -22.80 -11.80
CA ILE A 26 -2.58 -21.54 -11.62
C ILE A 26 -3.35 -20.60 -10.68
N ARG A 27 -4.65 -20.44 -10.89
CA ARG A 27 -5.52 -19.63 -10.01
C ARG A 27 -5.45 -20.10 -8.57
N GLN A 28 -5.52 -21.41 -8.33
CA GLN A 28 -5.39 -22.00 -7.00
C GLN A 28 -4.05 -21.66 -6.37
N ILE A 29 -2.93 -21.89 -7.08
CA ILE A 29 -1.59 -21.58 -6.58
C ILE A 29 -1.42 -20.10 -6.25
N ILE A 30 -1.99 -19.19 -7.06
CA ILE A 30 -1.93 -17.75 -6.77
C ILE A 30 -2.73 -17.42 -5.50
N ASN A 31 -3.92 -17.98 -5.33
CA ASN A 31 -4.74 -17.77 -4.12
C ASN A 31 -4.05 -18.29 -2.86
N GLU A 32 -3.38 -19.45 -2.94
CA GLU A 32 -2.62 -20.02 -1.83
C GLU A 32 -1.36 -19.19 -1.51
N ALA A 33 -0.64 -18.74 -2.54
CA ALA A 33 0.58 -17.95 -2.38
C ALA A 33 0.32 -16.50 -1.96
N ALA A 34 -0.87 -15.96 -2.25
CA ALA A 34 -1.25 -14.58 -2.01
C ALA A 34 -2.73 -14.45 -1.58
N PRO A 35 -3.11 -14.94 -0.38
CA PRO A 35 -4.50 -14.98 0.07
C PRO A 35 -5.14 -13.60 0.23
N GLU A 36 -4.33 -12.54 0.40
CA GLU A 36 -4.77 -11.15 0.52
C GLU A 36 -4.93 -10.45 -0.85
N ALA A 37 -4.54 -11.11 -1.94
CA ALA A 37 -4.63 -10.51 -3.26
C ALA A 37 -6.08 -10.46 -3.75
N VAL A 38 -6.47 -9.31 -4.29
CA VAL A 38 -7.79 -9.11 -4.87
C VAL A 38 -7.78 -9.60 -6.31
N GLU A 39 -8.60 -10.61 -6.59
CA GLU A 39 -8.83 -11.15 -7.93
C GLU A 39 -9.79 -10.26 -8.74
N SER A 40 -9.50 -10.10 -10.03
CA SER A 40 -10.32 -9.32 -10.97
C SER A 40 -10.03 -9.74 -12.43
N ILE A 41 -10.74 -9.13 -13.39
CA ILE A 41 -10.37 -9.16 -14.80
C ILE A 41 -9.73 -7.83 -15.20
N ALA A 42 -8.56 -7.87 -15.83
CA ALA A 42 -7.92 -6.71 -16.44
C ALA A 42 -7.30 -7.12 -17.79
N TYR A 43 -7.34 -6.23 -18.78
CA TYR A 43 -6.84 -6.51 -20.14
C TYR A 43 -7.42 -7.81 -20.76
N GLY A 44 -8.65 -8.16 -20.40
CA GLY A 44 -9.32 -9.37 -20.89
C GLY A 44 -8.81 -10.68 -20.30
N MET A 45 -8.05 -10.64 -19.19
CA MET A 45 -7.54 -11.84 -18.52
C MET A 45 -7.60 -11.71 -16.99
N PRO A 46 -7.56 -12.84 -16.25
CA PRO A 46 -7.43 -12.85 -14.80
C PRO A 46 -6.23 -12.05 -14.29
N ALA A 47 -6.49 -11.25 -13.26
CA ALA A 47 -5.57 -10.28 -12.71
C ALA A 47 -5.65 -10.25 -11.18
N TYR A 48 -4.50 -10.22 -10.52
CA TYR A 48 -4.39 -10.09 -9.08
C TYR A 48 -3.68 -8.80 -8.69
N LYS A 49 -4.24 -8.12 -7.69
CA LYS A 49 -3.64 -6.94 -7.07
C LYS A 49 -3.42 -7.18 -5.59
N LEU A 50 -2.28 -6.74 -5.07
CA LEU A 50 -1.99 -6.73 -3.64
C LEU A 50 -1.82 -5.27 -3.19
N ALA A 51 -2.58 -4.84 -2.18
CA ALA A 51 -2.57 -3.45 -1.70
C ALA A 51 -2.72 -2.41 -2.84
N GLY A 52 -3.66 -2.65 -3.77
CA GLY A 52 -3.91 -1.79 -4.93
C GLY A 52 -2.89 -1.86 -6.07
N LYS A 53 -1.74 -2.51 -5.88
CA LYS A 53 -0.67 -2.65 -6.87
C LYS A 53 -0.79 -3.95 -7.67
N PRO A 54 -0.44 -3.96 -8.97
CA PRO A 54 -0.38 -5.18 -9.78
C PRO A 54 0.56 -6.26 -9.22
N LEU A 55 0.01 -7.43 -8.90
CA LEU A 55 0.78 -8.58 -8.43
C LEU A 55 1.17 -9.49 -9.60
N VAL A 56 0.17 -10.09 -10.26
CA VAL A 56 0.34 -11.07 -11.34
C VAL A 56 -0.90 -11.13 -12.21
N TYR A 57 -0.73 -11.48 -13.49
CA TYR A 57 -1.80 -11.82 -14.42
C TYR A 57 -1.51 -13.17 -15.05
N PHE A 58 -2.56 -13.86 -15.52
CA PHE A 58 -2.40 -15.08 -16.30
C PHE A 58 -3.49 -15.19 -17.37
N GLY A 59 -3.18 -15.83 -18.49
CA GLY A 59 -4.09 -15.92 -19.63
C GLY A 59 -3.96 -17.23 -20.41
N GLY A 60 -5.10 -17.78 -20.83
CA GLY A 60 -5.17 -19.01 -21.61
C GLY A 60 -4.95 -18.77 -23.11
N TYR A 61 -4.22 -19.68 -23.76
CA TYR A 61 -4.03 -19.71 -25.20
C TYR A 61 -4.14 -21.14 -25.73
N LYS A 62 -4.22 -21.29 -27.06
CA LYS A 62 -4.41 -22.59 -27.74
C LYS A 62 -3.40 -23.67 -27.29
N ASN A 63 -2.14 -23.29 -27.14
CA ASN A 63 -1.03 -24.24 -26.88
C ASN A 63 -0.27 -23.97 -25.57
N HIS A 64 -0.60 -22.90 -24.84
CA HIS A 64 0.15 -22.48 -23.66
C HIS A 64 -0.73 -21.66 -22.71
N VAL A 65 -0.24 -21.45 -21.48
CA VAL A 65 -0.72 -20.40 -20.58
C VAL A 65 0.35 -19.32 -20.46
N GLY A 66 -0.04 -18.06 -20.60
CA GLY A 66 0.82 -16.91 -20.34
C GLY A 66 0.78 -16.53 -18.87
N LEU A 67 1.93 -16.27 -18.27
CA LEU A 67 2.07 -15.66 -16.93
C LEU A 67 2.79 -14.32 -17.05
N TYR A 68 2.24 -13.29 -16.39
CA TYR A 68 2.72 -11.91 -16.44
C TYR A 68 2.95 -11.42 -15.02
N ALA A 69 4.18 -11.58 -14.52
CA ALA A 69 4.56 -11.27 -13.14
C ALA A 69 5.30 -9.92 -13.00
N THR A 70 5.20 -9.03 -14.00
CA THR A 70 5.95 -7.76 -14.13
C THR A 70 7.49 -7.96 -14.25
N PRO A 71 8.28 -6.96 -14.67
CA PRO A 71 9.69 -7.16 -15.08
C PRO A 71 10.64 -7.72 -14.00
N SER A 72 10.40 -7.43 -12.72
CA SER A 72 11.28 -7.87 -11.62
C SER A 72 11.16 -9.36 -11.35
N GLY A 73 9.93 -9.91 -11.33
CA GLY A 73 9.69 -11.35 -11.18
C GLY A 73 10.34 -12.15 -12.30
N HIS A 74 10.27 -11.68 -13.54
CA HIS A 74 10.96 -12.33 -14.66
C HIS A 74 12.48 -12.28 -14.54
N SER A 75 13.04 -11.15 -14.10
CA SER A 75 14.48 -11.00 -13.91
C SER A 75 15.03 -11.92 -12.82
N ALA A 76 14.35 -12.00 -11.68
CA ALA A 76 14.78 -12.81 -10.53
C ALA A 76 14.78 -14.32 -10.83
N PHE A 77 13.90 -14.77 -11.73
CA PHE A 77 13.74 -16.18 -12.10
C PHE A 77 14.26 -16.49 -13.52
N ALA A 78 15.08 -15.63 -14.11
CA ALA A 78 15.53 -15.76 -15.50
C ALA A 78 16.16 -17.14 -15.82
N LYS A 79 16.92 -17.71 -14.87
CA LYS A 79 17.52 -19.04 -15.02
C LYS A 79 16.45 -20.15 -15.08
N ASP A 80 15.50 -20.13 -14.14
CA ASP A 80 14.42 -21.12 -14.07
C ASP A 80 13.46 -21.00 -15.26
N LEU A 81 13.30 -19.78 -15.80
CA LEU A 81 12.44 -19.45 -16.93
C LEU A 81 13.11 -19.65 -18.31
N SER A 82 14.43 -19.86 -18.34
CA SER A 82 15.23 -19.91 -19.59
C SER A 82 14.79 -20.99 -20.59
N LYS A 83 14.19 -22.08 -20.10
CA LYS A 83 13.65 -23.18 -20.93
C LYS A 83 12.30 -22.87 -21.57
N TYR A 84 11.62 -21.80 -21.16
CA TYR A 84 10.33 -21.40 -21.70
C TYR A 84 10.47 -20.23 -22.66
N LYS A 85 9.47 -20.08 -23.53
CA LYS A 85 9.36 -18.90 -24.39
C LYS A 85 9.00 -17.67 -23.55
N GLN A 86 9.79 -16.61 -23.68
CA GLN A 86 9.66 -15.39 -22.88
C GLN A 86 9.36 -14.18 -23.77
N GLY A 87 8.70 -13.18 -23.17
CA GLY A 87 8.50 -11.84 -23.71
C GLY A 87 8.82 -10.79 -22.64
N LYS A 88 8.65 -9.50 -22.95
CA LYS A 88 8.92 -8.42 -21.99
C LYS A 88 7.94 -8.51 -20.80
N GLY A 89 8.39 -9.09 -19.69
CA GLY A 89 7.58 -9.33 -18.48
C GLY A 89 6.53 -10.43 -18.62
N SER A 90 6.73 -11.38 -19.55
CA SER A 90 5.82 -12.52 -19.75
C SER A 90 6.57 -13.82 -20.04
N VAL A 91 5.99 -14.95 -19.63
CA VAL A 91 6.48 -16.30 -19.95
C VAL A 91 5.31 -17.17 -20.40
N GLN A 92 5.57 -18.06 -21.36
CA GLN A 92 4.59 -18.99 -21.90
C GLN A 92 4.90 -20.41 -21.40
N PHE A 93 3.99 -20.99 -20.63
CA PHE A 93 4.07 -22.39 -20.19
C PHE A 93 3.28 -23.28 -21.15
N PRO A 94 3.96 -24.21 -21.88
CA PRO A 94 3.29 -25.07 -22.85
C PRO A 94 2.33 -26.05 -22.16
N LEU A 95 1.18 -26.30 -22.79
CA LEU A 95 0.17 -27.24 -22.27
C LEU A 95 0.51 -28.72 -22.50
N GLY A 96 1.54 -29.00 -23.31
CA GLY A 96 2.04 -30.36 -23.56
C GLY A 96 3.02 -30.87 -22.51
N GLU A 97 3.39 -30.04 -21.54
CA GLU A 97 4.32 -30.37 -20.47
C GLU A 97 3.63 -30.18 -19.10
N PRO A 98 4.12 -30.81 -18.02
CA PRO A 98 3.63 -30.54 -16.68
C PRO A 98 3.74 -29.04 -16.34
N MET A 99 2.63 -28.46 -15.88
CA MET A 99 2.60 -27.05 -15.46
C MET A 99 3.56 -26.84 -14.28
N PRO A 100 4.48 -25.86 -14.33
CA PRO A 100 5.51 -25.69 -13.29
C PRO A 100 4.95 -24.93 -12.09
N LEU A 101 3.97 -25.53 -11.39
CA LEU A 101 3.23 -24.90 -10.30
C LEU A 101 4.14 -24.39 -9.16
N ASP A 102 5.17 -25.15 -8.78
CA ASP A 102 6.17 -24.71 -7.80
C ASP A 102 6.91 -23.44 -8.22
N LEU A 103 7.28 -23.33 -9.50
CA LEU A 103 7.94 -22.13 -10.01
C LEU A 103 6.98 -20.94 -10.00
N ILE A 104 5.72 -21.16 -10.37
CA ILE A 104 4.69 -20.12 -10.32
C ILE A 104 4.47 -19.64 -8.89
N ALA A 105 4.35 -20.57 -7.92
CA ALA A 105 4.23 -20.24 -6.51
C ALA A 105 5.41 -19.38 -6.02
N ARG A 106 6.65 -19.80 -6.33
CA ARG A 106 7.87 -19.05 -5.97
C ARG A 106 7.89 -17.65 -6.58
N ILE A 107 7.48 -17.50 -7.85
CA ILE A 107 7.40 -16.18 -8.52
C ILE A 107 6.35 -15.29 -7.84
N VAL A 108 5.17 -15.84 -7.53
CA VAL A 108 4.09 -15.09 -6.86
C VAL A 108 4.53 -14.67 -5.47
N GLN A 109 5.09 -15.58 -4.67
CA GLN A 109 5.61 -15.26 -3.33
C GLN A 109 6.73 -14.22 -3.38
N PHE A 110 7.65 -14.33 -4.35
CA PHE A 110 8.66 -13.30 -4.56
C PHE A 110 8.02 -11.94 -4.83
N ARG A 111 7.01 -11.85 -5.70
CA ARG A 111 6.30 -10.60 -5.99
C ARG A 111 5.49 -10.08 -4.79
N VAL A 112 4.89 -10.95 -3.99
CA VAL A 112 4.23 -10.58 -2.73
C VAL A 112 5.25 -9.95 -1.78
N ASN A 113 6.39 -10.62 -1.59
CA ASN A 113 7.46 -10.13 -0.73
C ASN A 113 8.07 -8.84 -1.28
N GLU A 114 8.21 -8.70 -2.59
CA GLU A 114 8.69 -7.47 -3.22
C GLU A 114 7.69 -6.34 -3.06
N LEU A 115 6.38 -6.54 -3.25
CA LEU A 115 5.39 -5.47 -3.05
C LEU A 115 5.24 -5.08 -1.57
N ARG A 116 5.31 -6.06 -0.65
CA ARG A 116 5.38 -5.81 0.80
C ARG A 116 6.68 -5.13 1.18
N SER A 117 7.79 -5.53 0.56
CA SER A 117 9.10 -4.93 0.79
C SER A 117 9.25 -3.60 0.09
N GLU A 118 8.60 -3.29 -1.01
CA GLU A 118 8.54 -1.93 -1.56
C GLU A 118 7.69 -1.07 -0.64
N ASN A 119 6.61 -1.60 -0.05
CA ASN A 119 5.92 -0.90 1.03
C ASN A 119 6.84 -0.71 2.25
N ASN A 120 7.70 -1.68 2.61
CA ASN A 120 8.60 -1.60 3.76
C ASN A 120 9.96 -0.92 3.50
N MET A 121 10.47 -0.89 2.27
CA MET A 121 11.70 -0.23 1.81
C MET A 121 11.37 1.23 1.44
N ASN A 122 10.08 1.51 1.24
CA ASN A 122 9.48 2.82 1.43
C ASN A 122 9.15 3.15 2.91
N ASN A 123 9.46 2.31 3.92
CA ASN A 123 9.45 2.76 5.32
C ASN A 123 10.68 3.64 5.60
N GLY A 124 10.80 4.73 4.84
CA GLY A 124 11.57 5.88 5.29
C GLY A 124 11.15 6.32 6.70
N ILE A 125 9.94 5.96 7.14
CA ILE A 125 9.46 6.13 8.51
C ILE A 125 10.28 5.28 9.48
N SER A 126 10.53 4.00 9.23
CA SER A 126 11.40 3.18 10.09
C SER A 126 12.84 3.72 10.10
N ALA A 127 13.39 4.06 8.93
CA ALA A 127 14.72 4.68 8.87
C ALA A 127 14.76 6.05 9.58
N TYR A 128 13.66 6.81 9.54
CA TYR A 128 13.50 8.04 10.30
C TYR A 128 13.55 7.77 11.79
N HIS A 129 12.87 6.73 12.28
CA HIS A 129 12.87 6.34 13.70
C HIS A 129 14.26 5.90 14.15
N ASP A 130 14.93 5.07 13.35
CA ASP A 130 16.28 4.54 13.64
C ASP A 130 17.35 5.65 13.70
N ALA A 131 17.10 6.79 13.04
CA ALA A 131 17.98 7.96 13.08
C ALA A 131 17.76 8.87 14.31
N GLN A 132 16.75 8.60 15.16
CA GLN A 132 16.49 9.40 16.37
C GLN A 132 17.24 8.87 17.60
N SER A 133 17.30 9.67 18.68
CA SER A 133 17.73 9.15 19.98
C SER A 133 16.72 8.11 20.51
N ASP A 134 17.10 7.31 21.50
CA ASP A 134 16.19 6.32 22.08
C ASP A 134 14.91 6.95 22.65
N GLU A 135 15.01 8.12 23.28
CA GLU A 135 13.86 8.85 23.82
C GLU A 135 12.94 9.37 22.72
N ASP A 136 13.50 9.99 21.67
CA ASP A 136 12.73 10.50 20.54
C ASP A 136 12.13 9.37 19.70
N ARG A 137 12.85 8.25 19.55
CA ARG A 137 12.39 7.04 18.86
C ARG A 137 11.19 6.44 19.57
N ALA A 138 11.21 6.35 20.91
CA ALA A 138 10.06 5.87 21.68
C ALA A 138 8.81 6.72 21.46
N ILE A 139 8.95 8.05 21.30
CA ILE A 139 7.84 8.93 20.93
C ILE A 139 7.35 8.62 19.52
N CYS A 140 8.27 8.51 18.55
CA CYS A 140 7.93 8.22 17.16
C CYS A 140 7.21 6.87 17.00
N ASP A 141 7.69 5.82 17.69
CA ASP A 141 7.09 4.49 17.68
C ASP A 141 5.67 4.51 18.25
N LEU A 142 5.46 5.21 19.37
CA LEU A 142 4.14 5.36 19.96
C LEU A 142 3.19 6.10 19.02
N LEU A 143 3.62 7.24 18.47
CA LEU A 143 2.81 8.03 17.54
C LEU A 143 2.45 7.23 16.28
N ARG A 144 3.43 6.54 15.67
CA ARG A 144 3.19 5.65 14.53
C ARG A 144 2.12 4.63 14.84
N ARG A 145 2.24 3.93 15.98
CA ARG A 145 1.29 2.89 16.37
C ARG A 145 -0.13 3.45 16.55
N GLU A 146 -0.27 4.59 17.22
CA GLU A 146 -1.59 5.19 17.42
C GLU A 146 -2.18 5.72 16.11
N ILE A 147 -1.37 6.25 15.19
CA ILE A 147 -1.83 6.73 13.87
C ILE A 147 -2.22 5.55 12.97
N ASP A 148 -1.38 4.53 12.85
CA ASP A 148 -1.64 3.34 12.02
C ASP A 148 -2.91 2.61 12.50
N SER A 149 -3.13 2.54 13.83
CA SER A 149 -4.35 1.97 14.42
C SER A 149 -5.57 2.88 14.25
N GLY A 150 -5.38 4.19 14.40
CA GLY A 150 -6.46 5.17 14.35
C GLY A 150 -6.93 5.49 12.93
N LEU A 151 -6.08 5.35 11.92
CA LEU A 151 -6.35 5.64 10.50
C LEU A 151 -5.81 4.51 9.59
N PRO A 152 -6.32 3.26 9.71
CA PRO A 152 -5.85 2.13 8.90
C PRO A 152 -6.04 2.31 7.39
N GLU A 153 -6.93 3.23 6.99
CA GLU A 153 -7.19 3.59 5.60
C GLU A 153 -6.18 4.58 5.00
N ALA A 154 -5.32 5.20 5.83
CA ALA A 154 -4.41 6.25 5.37
C ALA A 154 -3.16 5.69 4.69
N GLU A 155 -2.74 6.31 3.58
CA GLU A 155 -1.44 6.07 2.98
C GLU A 155 -0.35 6.80 3.76
N SER A 156 0.81 6.18 4.01
CA SER A 156 1.91 6.81 4.75
C SER A 156 3.23 6.81 3.97
N LYS A 157 4.03 7.85 4.19
CA LYS A 157 5.40 7.99 3.65
C LYS A 157 6.20 9.05 4.40
N VAL A 158 7.51 9.07 4.18
CA VAL A 158 8.31 10.27 4.50
C VAL A 158 8.03 11.33 3.45
N TRP A 159 7.50 12.48 3.87
CA TRP A 159 7.19 13.61 3.03
C TRP A 159 7.80 14.87 3.64
N HIS A 160 8.52 15.65 2.82
CA HIS A 160 9.33 16.79 3.29
C HIS A 160 10.29 16.44 4.46
N GLY A 161 10.83 15.22 4.46
CA GLY A 161 11.83 14.77 5.42
C GLY A 161 11.27 14.21 6.74
N HIS A 162 9.95 14.05 6.87
CA HIS A 162 9.36 13.46 8.07
C HIS A 162 8.14 12.56 7.78
N PRO A 163 7.76 11.63 8.68
CA PRO A 163 6.59 10.77 8.53
C PRO A 163 5.26 11.55 8.43
N VAL A 164 4.44 11.21 7.43
CA VAL A 164 3.11 11.80 7.18
C VAL A 164 2.13 10.75 6.64
N TRP A 165 0.88 10.85 7.09
CA TRP A 165 -0.27 10.05 6.66
C TRP A 165 -1.27 10.91 5.87
N PHE A 166 -1.84 10.31 4.84
CA PHE A 166 -2.69 10.94 3.84
C PHE A 166 -4.02 10.21 3.73
N LEU A 167 -5.13 10.95 3.84
CA LEU A 167 -6.47 10.47 3.50
C LEU A 167 -6.82 10.99 2.11
N ASP A 168 -7.17 10.10 1.17
CA ASP A 168 -7.50 10.45 -0.22
C ASP A 168 -6.42 11.28 -0.96
N GLY A 169 -5.16 11.09 -0.54
CA GLY A 169 -3.99 11.85 -1.00
C GLY A 169 -3.87 13.27 -0.42
N ASN A 170 -4.68 13.63 0.58
CA ASN A 170 -4.61 14.90 1.32
C ASN A 170 -3.83 14.69 2.64
N PRO A 171 -2.77 15.49 2.92
CA PRO A 171 -2.01 15.34 4.16
C PRO A 171 -2.91 15.60 5.36
N THR A 172 -2.90 14.67 6.32
CA THR A 172 -3.84 14.66 7.45
C THR A 172 -3.10 14.83 8.77
N VAL A 173 -2.16 13.94 9.06
CA VAL A 173 -1.36 13.92 10.30
C VAL A 173 0.06 13.48 10.00
N GLY A 174 1.02 13.98 10.78
CA GLY A 174 2.41 13.57 10.69
C GLY A 174 3.19 14.03 11.91
N TYR A 175 4.43 13.59 12.06
CA TYR A 175 5.28 14.04 13.14
C TYR A 175 6.71 14.28 12.68
N SER A 176 7.39 15.20 13.37
CA SER A 176 8.76 15.60 13.04
C SER A 176 9.53 15.94 14.31
N LYS A 177 10.76 15.42 14.43
CA LYS A 177 11.78 15.85 15.37
C LYS A 177 12.10 17.33 15.18
N GLN A 178 12.07 18.05 16.29
CA GLN A 178 12.49 19.44 16.44
C GLN A 178 13.43 19.58 17.64
N LYS A 179 14.07 20.74 17.77
CA LYS A 179 14.92 21.06 18.93
C LYS A 179 14.18 20.91 20.27
N ALA A 180 12.89 21.22 20.30
CA ALA A 180 12.06 21.19 21.51
C ALA A 180 11.46 19.80 21.84
N GLY A 181 11.62 18.80 20.96
CA GLY A 181 10.99 17.48 21.08
C GLY A 181 10.44 16.99 19.74
N VAL A 182 9.67 15.90 19.75
CA VAL A 182 8.95 15.41 18.57
C VAL A 182 7.60 16.13 18.50
N ARG A 183 7.35 16.82 17.39
CA ARG A 183 6.11 17.55 17.13
C ARG A 183 5.15 16.68 16.33
N LEU A 184 3.99 16.35 16.90
CA LEU A 184 2.83 15.78 16.20
C LEU A 184 2.00 16.92 15.60
N MET A 185 1.70 16.88 14.31
CA MET A 185 1.02 17.93 13.57
C MET A 185 -0.19 17.37 12.82
N PHE A 186 -1.31 18.10 12.88
CA PHE A 186 -2.51 17.88 12.08
C PHE A 186 -2.73 19.06 11.14
N TRP A 187 -2.84 18.80 9.83
CA TRP A 187 -2.98 19.86 8.82
C TRP A 187 -4.28 20.65 8.95
N SER A 188 -5.36 20.03 9.42
CA SER A 188 -6.66 20.68 9.67
C SER A 188 -6.93 20.92 11.16
N GLY A 189 -5.91 20.74 12.00
CA GLY A 189 -6.05 20.66 13.45
C GLY A 189 -6.52 21.95 14.13
N ALA A 190 -6.34 23.12 13.49
CA ALA A 190 -6.77 24.39 14.06
C ALA A 190 -8.29 24.45 14.32
N ASP A 191 -9.07 23.72 13.53
CA ASP A 191 -10.53 23.68 13.64
C ASP A 191 -11.01 22.42 14.40
N PHE A 192 -10.11 21.68 15.08
CA PHE A 192 -10.51 20.55 15.92
C PHE A 192 -11.10 21.01 17.27
N ASP A 193 -10.79 22.23 17.71
CA ASP A 193 -11.19 22.80 19.01
C ASP A 193 -10.79 21.88 20.18
N GLU A 194 -9.48 21.62 20.31
CA GLU A 194 -8.91 20.65 21.25
C GLU A 194 -7.83 21.28 22.12
N PRO A 195 -7.94 21.24 23.46
CA PRO A 195 -7.08 21.99 24.39
C PRO A 195 -5.60 21.54 24.39
N GLY A 196 -5.29 20.37 23.83
CA GLY A 196 -3.92 19.85 23.70
C GLY A 196 -3.24 20.14 22.36
N LEU A 197 -3.95 20.73 21.41
CA LEU A 197 -3.41 21.10 20.09
C LEU A 197 -3.27 22.61 20.00
N LYS A 198 -2.06 23.08 19.69
CA LYS A 198 -1.77 24.50 19.49
C LYS A 198 -1.98 24.85 18.01
N PRO A 199 -2.96 25.69 17.65
CA PRO A 199 -3.14 26.15 16.28
C PRO A 199 -2.01 27.06 15.81
N GLY A 200 -1.86 27.19 14.49
CA GLY A 200 -0.97 28.19 13.88
C GLY A 200 0.52 27.91 14.08
N THR A 201 0.88 26.64 14.27
CA THR A 201 2.28 26.19 14.44
C THR A 201 3.02 25.96 13.12
N GLY A 202 2.35 26.26 12.01
CA GLY A 202 2.81 26.14 10.64
C GLY A 202 2.12 27.16 9.74
N LYS A 203 1.76 26.74 8.52
CA LYS A 203 0.98 27.58 7.59
C LYS A 203 -0.46 27.08 7.55
N TYR A 204 -1.39 28.02 7.47
CA TYR A 204 -2.83 27.79 7.29
C TYR A 204 -3.56 27.29 8.56
N LYS A 205 -4.26 26.14 8.47
CA LYS A 205 -5.19 25.61 9.49
C LYS A 205 -4.58 24.47 10.31
N ASP A 206 -3.24 24.43 10.44
CA ASP A 206 -2.57 23.39 11.21
C ASP A 206 -2.70 23.61 12.72
N ALA A 207 -2.64 22.51 13.47
CA ALA A 207 -2.35 22.54 14.88
C ALA A 207 -1.39 21.41 15.26
N SER A 208 -0.63 21.60 16.33
CA SER A 208 0.34 20.60 16.78
C SER A 208 0.47 20.49 18.30
N ALA A 209 1.01 19.34 18.72
CA ALA A 209 1.49 19.08 20.08
C ALA A 209 2.97 18.67 20.01
N THR A 210 3.76 19.04 21.00
CA THR A 210 5.19 18.69 21.05
C THR A 210 5.48 17.91 22.32
N TYR A 211 6.17 16.78 22.18
CA TYR A 211 6.49 15.85 23.26
C TYR A 211 8.00 15.71 23.41
N GLN A 212 8.46 15.61 24.66
CA GLN A 212 9.85 15.36 25.04
C GLN A 212 10.06 13.93 25.53
N SER A 213 8.99 13.20 25.85
CA SER A 213 9.03 11.78 26.18
C SER A 213 7.72 11.10 25.82
N ALA A 214 7.76 9.79 25.60
CA ALA A 214 6.57 9.01 25.26
C ALA A 214 5.50 9.04 26.38
N GLY A 215 5.92 9.19 27.64
CA GLY A 215 5.02 9.30 28.79
C GLY A 215 4.20 10.60 28.84
N GLN A 216 4.54 11.62 28.05
CA GLN A 216 3.72 12.83 27.92
C GLN A 216 2.55 12.65 26.94
N ILE A 217 2.54 11.57 26.15
CA ILE A 217 1.49 11.33 25.16
C ILE A 217 0.26 10.74 25.84
N ASN A 218 -0.81 11.51 25.89
CA ASN A 218 -2.13 10.98 26.17
C ASN A 218 -2.71 10.33 24.91
N THR A 219 -2.70 8.99 24.87
CA THR A 219 -3.19 8.23 23.70
C THR A 219 -4.69 8.40 23.45
N GLU A 220 -5.49 8.70 24.48
CA GLU A 220 -6.93 8.95 24.30
C GLU A 220 -7.18 10.25 23.53
N ASP A 221 -6.41 11.29 23.85
CA ASP A 221 -6.46 12.56 23.13
C ASP A 221 -6.02 12.37 21.67
N VAL A 222 -4.91 11.66 21.44
CA VAL A 222 -4.42 11.37 20.08
C VAL A 222 -5.49 10.64 19.25
N ARG A 223 -6.14 9.62 19.80
CA ARG A 223 -7.22 8.89 19.10
C ARG A 223 -8.41 9.78 18.80
N ARG A 224 -8.82 10.64 19.75
CA ARG A 224 -9.90 11.61 19.53
C ARG A 224 -9.55 12.60 18.41
N TRP A 225 -8.31 13.08 18.35
CA TRP A 225 -7.85 13.99 17.29
C TRP A 225 -7.78 13.29 15.93
N LEU A 226 -7.35 12.03 15.89
CA LEU A 226 -7.37 11.21 14.66
C LEU A 226 -8.79 11.03 14.13
N GLU A 227 -9.76 10.76 15.00
CA GLU A 227 -11.17 10.67 14.60
C GLU A 227 -11.67 12.00 14.04
N LYS A 228 -11.40 13.12 14.71
CA LYS A 228 -11.75 14.46 14.19
C LYS A 228 -11.11 14.74 12.83
N SER A 229 -9.89 14.24 12.59
CA SER A 229 -9.18 14.43 11.33
C SER A 229 -9.85 13.77 10.12
N ARG A 230 -10.74 12.78 10.34
CA ARG A 230 -11.58 12.21 9.28
C ARG A 230 -12.66 13.18 8.81
N HIS A 231 -13.27 13.90 9.75
CA HIS A 231 -14.46 14.73 9.52
C HIS A 231 -14.15 16.21 9.29
N ILE A 232 -13.04 16.69 9.81
CA ILE A 232 -12.63 18.10 9.72
C ILE A 232 -11.40 18.17 8.82
N ARG A 233 -11.65 18.30 7.51
CA ARG A 233 -10.59 18.29 6.49
C ARG A 233 -10.65 19.55 5.63
N TRP A 234 -9.51 20.22 5.49
CA TRP A 234 -9.28 21.23 4.48
C TRP A 234 -8.48 20.64 3.33
N ASP A 235 -8.77 21.06 2.09
CA ASP A 235 -8.13 20.55 0.88
C ASP A 235 -6.74 21.17 0.65
N TYR A 236 -5.74 20.56 1.26
CA TYR A 236 -4.33 20.89 1.07
C TYR A 236 -3.78 20.34 -0.25
N LYS A 237 -4.34 19.23 -0.75
CA LYS A 237 -3.95 18.59 -2.02
C LYS A 237 -4.03 19.56 -3.21
N ASN A 238 -5.03 20.44 -3.24
CA ASN A 238 -5.23 21.40 -4.33
C ASN A 238 -4.83 22.84 -4.01
N ILE A 239 -4.18 23.09 -2.87
CA ILE A 239 -3.91 24.47 -2.39
C ILE A 239 -3.06 25.30 -3.38
N VAL A 240 -2.09 24.67 -4.05
CA VAL A 240 -1.25 25.33 -5.06
C VAL A 240 -2.08 25.71 -6.29
N LYS A 241 -2.95 24.80 -6.74
CA LYS A 241 -3.87 25.06 -7.88
C LYS A 241 -4.85 26.18 -7.55
N ARG A 242 -5.25 26.32 -6.28
CA ARG A 242 -6.14 27.38 -5.78
C ARG A 242 -5.40 28.63 -5.30
N LYS A 243 -4.12 28.80 -5.64
CA LYS A 243 -3.32 29.98 -5.29
C LYS A 243 -3.36 30.33 -3.78
N GLY A 244 -3.36 29.31 -2.92
CA GLY A 244 -3.36 29.47 -1.46
C GLY A 244 -4.74 29.45 -0.80
N GLN A 245 -5.84 29.39 -1.56
CA GLN A 245 -7.18 29.32 -0.98
C GLN A 245 -7.51 27.90 -0.50
N LEU A 246 -7.74 27.75 0.81
CA LEU A 246 -8.25 26.52 1.41
C LEU A 246 -9.77 26.43 1.27
N VAL A 247 -10.24 25.23 0.95
CA VAL A 247 -11.66 24.87 0.89
C VAL A 247 -11.88 23.68 1.79
N ARG A 248 -12.96 23.67 2.56
CA ARG A 248 -13.34 22.55 3.41
C ARG A 248 -13.82 21.40 2.52
N LEU A 249 -13.33 20.19 2.80
CA LEU A 249 -13.83 18.98 2.18
C LEU A 249 -15.08 18.55 2.95
N GLU A 250 -16.13 18.21 2.21
CA GLU A 250 -17.35 17.59 2.74
C GLU A 250 -17.13 16.11 3.08
#